data_AF-A0A9Q3PZG9-F1
#
_entry.id   AF-A0A9Q3PZG9-F1
#
_cell.length_a   1.000
_cell.length_b   1.000
_cell.length_c   1.000
_cell.angle_alpha   90.00
_cell.angle_beta   90.00
_cell.angle_gamma   90.00
#
_symmetry.space_group_name_H-M   'P 1'
#
loop_
_entity.id
_entity.type
_entity.pdbx_description
1 polymer ?
#
loop_
_entity_poly.entity_id
_entity_poly.type
_entity_poly.pdbx_seq_one_letter_code
_entity_poly.pdbx_strand_id
1 'polypeptide(L)'
;MHITSSSLSNGMQPPPVLVEEQEEWEVAQVLDSKLKRGNLWYLVEWKGFSEDPERTTWEPASNLTRSPDPVKDFHSLYPDKPGPNTSRV
;
A
#
# COMPACT_ATOMS: atom_id res chain seq x y z
N MET A 1 7.08 12.93 -15.58
CA MET A 1 6.00 12.54 -14.64
C MET A 1 6.63 11.68 -13.58
N HIS A 2 7.15 12.35 -12.55
CA HIS A 2 7.91 11.76 -11.47
C HIS A 2 7.05 11.94 -10.24
N ILE A 3 6.84 10.88 -9.46
CA ILE A 3 6.25 10.99 -8.13
C ILE A 3 7.37 11.52 -7.21
N THR A 4 7.84 12.73 -7.49
CA THR A 4 8.76 13.45 -6.62
C THR A 4 7.90 14.14 -5.58
N SER A 5 7.86 13.58 -4.37
CA SER A 5 8.09 14.24 -3.07
C SER A 5 7.63 15.71 -2.84
N SER A 6 6.76 16.30 -3.65
CA SER A 6 6.59 17.76 -3.69
C SER A 6 5.14 18.22 -3.89
N SER A 7 4.15 17.36 -3.63
CA SER A 7 2.74 17.78 -3.67
C SER A 7 1.89 17.34 -2.48
N LEU A 8 2.50 16.75 -1.45
CA LEU A 8 1.89 16.57 -0.13
C LEU A 8 2.35 17.76 0.72
N SER A 9 1.41 18.61 1.12
CA SER A 9 1.68 19.85 1.85
C SER A 9 2.46 19.59 3.14
N ASN A 10 3.64 20.23 3.23
CA ASN A 10 4.49 20.34 4.42
C ASN A 10 3.67 20.52 5.71
N GLY A 11 3.67 19.53 6.60
CA GLY A 11 3.14 19.72 7.95
C GLY A 11 3.19 18.52 8.89
N MET A 12 3.06 17.27 8.41
CA MET A 12 2.79 16.16 9.35
C MET A 12 3.29 14.78 8.93
N GLN A 13 4.26 14.70 8.02
CA GLN A 13 4.87 13.42 7.66
C GLN A 13 6.08 13.11 8.56
N PRO A 14 6.14 11.94 9.24
CA PRO A 14 7.40 11.46 9.78
C PRO A 14 8.40 11.32 8.62
N PRO A 15 9.70 11.62 8.83
CA PRO A 15 10.67 11.52 7.75
C PRO A 15 10.68 10.09 7.22
N PRO A 16 10.63 9.90 5.89
CA PRO A 16 10.76 8.57 5.32
C PRO A 16 12.08 7.94 5.73
N VAL A 17 12.03 6.70 6.19
CA VAL A 17 13.25 5.94 6.49
C VAL A 17 13.83 5.50 5.15
N LEU A 18 14.89 6.18 4.70
CA LEU A 18 15.61 5.84 3.47
C LEU A 18 16.47 4.59 3.72
N VAL A 19 15.90 3.41 3.49
CA VAL A 19 16.66 2.16 3.37
C VAL A 19 16.81 1.87 1.87
N GLU A 20 18.04 1.93 1.35
CA GLU A 20 18.36 1.55 -0.04
C GLU A 20 17.56 2.29 -1.15
N GLU A 21 17.37 3.61 -1.01
CA GLU A 21 16.65 4.46 -1.99
C GLU A 21 15.16 4.13 -2.19
N GLN A 22 14.57 3.25 -1.37
CA GLN A 22 13.13 3.02 -1.34
C GLN A 22 12.52 3.59 -0.05
N GLU A 23 11.45 4.35 -0.21
CA GLU A 23 10.71 4.99 0.87
C GLU A 23 9.85 3.93 1.60
N GLU A 24 10.31 3.43 2.75
CA GLU A 24 9.56 2.46 3.55
C GLU A 24 8.75 3.18 4.63
N TRP A 25 7.43 3.07 4.54
CA TRP A 25 6.48 3.61 5.52
C TRP A 25 5.78 2.45 6.23
N GLU A 26 5.50 2.62 7.52
CA GLU A 26 4.83 1.57 8.31
C GLU A 26 3.37 1.43 7.86
N VAL A 27 3.04 0.27 7.30
CA VAL A 27 1.67 -0.09 6.90
C VAL A 27 0.87 -0.44 8.15
N ALA A 28 -0.29 0.20 8.33
CA ALA A 28 -1.23 -0.18 9.37
C ALA A 28 -2.01 -1.44 8.98
N GLN A 29 -2.65 -1.42 7.80
CA GLN A 29 -3.42 -2.56 7.27
C GLN A 29 -3.74 -2.38 5.78
N VAL A 30 -4.11 -3.47 5.11
CA VAL A 30 -4.70 -3.43 3.78
C VAL A 30 -6.23 -3.36 3.92
N LEU A 31 -6.83 -2.36 3.29
CA LEU A 31 -8.28 -2.12 3.33
C LEU A 31 -9.03 -2.74 2.15
N ASP A 32 -8.39 -2.80 0.98
CA ASP A 32 -8.99 -3.35 -0.22
C ASP A 32 -7.95 -3.84 -1.22
N SER A 33 -8.40 -4.63 -2.20
CA SER A 33 -7.58 -5.08 -3.32
C SER A 33 -8.37 -5.06 -4.62
N LYS A 34 -7.68 -4.76 -5.73
CA LYS A 34 -8.28 -4.78 -7.07
C LYS A 34 -7.29 -5.14 -8.15
N LEU A 35 -7.80 -5.74 -9.22
CA LEU A 35 -7.05 -5.94 -10.44
C LEU A 35 -7.31 -4.78 -11.41
N LYS A 36 -6.25 -4.09 -11.82
CA LYS A 36 -6.31 -3.03 -12.83
C LYS A 36 -5.33 -3.37 -13.96
N ARG A 37 -5.88 -3.65 -15.14
CA ARG A 37 -5.12 -4.04 -16.35
C ARG A 37 -4.19 -5.25 -16.09
N GLY A 38 -4.66 -6.25 -15.35
CA GLY A 38 -3.88 -7.44 -15.00
C GLY A 38 -2.83 -7.24 -13.91
N ASN A 39 -2.70 -6.03 -13.37
CA ASN A 39 -1.83 -5.75 -12.22
C ASN A 39 -2.67 -5.70 -10.95
N LEU A 40 -2.16 -6.30 -9.88
CA LEU A 40 -2.81 -6.29 -8.58
C LEU A 40 -2.42 -5.03 -7.81
N TRP A 41 -3.42 -4.36 -7.25
CA TRP A 41 -3.28 -3.15 -6.45
C TRP A 41 -3.96 -3.34 -5.11
N TYR A 42 -3.35 -2.79 -4.06
CA TYR A 42 -3.85 -2.80 -2.70
C TYR A 42 -4.08 -1.40 -2.21
N LEU A 43 -5.19 -1.19 -1.51
CA LEU A 43 -5.44 0.03 -0.76
C LEU A 43 -4.79 -0.14 0.61
N VAL A 44 -3.68 0.55 0.81
CA VAL A 44 -2.85 0.48 2.00
C VAL A 44 -3.24 1.64 2.90
N GLU A 45 -3.53 1.37 4.18
CA GLU A 45 -3.65 2.40 5.20
C GLU A 45 -2.29 2.58 5.90
N TRP A 46 -1.80 3.82 5.93
CA TRP A 46 -0.53 4.18 6.55
C TRP A 46 -0.71 4.45 8.05
N LYS A 47 0.20 3.90 8.85
CA LYS A 47 0.18 4.10 10.30
C LYS A 47 0.59 5.54 10.65
N GLY A 48 -0.12 6.16 11.60
CA GLY A 48 0.14 7.53 12.03
C GLY A 48 -0.67 8.61 11.29
N PHE A 49 -1.45 8.24 10.27
CA PHE A 49 -2.30 9.16 9.50
C PHE A 49 -3.80 8.94 9.74
N SER A 50 -4.22 8.35 10.87
CA SER A 50 -5.62 7.91 11.08
C SER A 50 -6.70 8.99 10.88
N GLU A 51 -6.35 10.28 11.00
CA GLU A 51 -7.27 11.41 10.81
C GLU A 51 -7.17 12.07 9.42
N ASP A 52 -6.22 11.65 8.59
CA ASP A 52 -5.98 12.23 7.27
C ASP A 52 -6.81 11.51 6.19
N PRO A 53 -7.52 12.23 5.29
CA PRO A 53 -8.15 11.63 4.11
C PRO A 53 -7.14 10.99 3.14
N GLU A 54 -5.86 11.38 3.17
CA GLU A 54 -4.76 10.85 2.35
C GLU A 54 -4.02 9.67 3.00
N ARG A 55 -4.51 9.19 4.16
CA ARG A 55 -3.95 8.04 4.87
C ARG A 55 -4.00 6.72 4.12
N THR A 56 -4.77 6.67 3.04
CA THR A 56 -4.91 5.46 2.22
C THR A 56 -4.45 5.72 0.80
N THR A 57 -3.51 4.92 0.31
CA THR A 57 -3.05 5.00 -1.09
C THR A 57 -3.15 3.64 -1.79
N TRP A 58 -3.29 3.68 -3.12
CA TRP A 58 -3.31 2.47 -3.94
C TRP A 58 -1.89 2.11 -4.35
N GLU A 59 -1.32 1.11 -3.70
CA GLU A 59 0.01 0.60 -3.99
C GLU A 59 -0.05 -0.67 -4.85
N PRO A 60 0.88 -0.86 -5.80
CA PRO A 60 0.98 -2.12 -6.53
C PRO A 60 1.43 -3.24 -5.58
N ALA A 61 0.98 -4.47 -5.86
CA ALA A 61 1.39 -5.65 -5.08
C ALA A 61 2.91 -5.81 -4.98
N SER A 62 3.66 -5.35 -5.98
CA SER A 62 5.12 -5.33 -5.98
C SER A 62 5.73 -4.50 -4.85
N ASN A 63 5.08 -3.41 -4.42
CA ASN A 63 5.55 -2.56 -3.32
C ASN A 63 5.36 -3.24 -1.96
N LEU A 64 4.34 -4.11 -1.83
CA LEU A 64 4.05 -4.84 -0.59
C LEU A 64 4.83 -6.16 -0.46
N THR A 65 5.77 -6.43 -1.36
CA THR A 65 6.62 -7.64 -1.30
C THR A 65 7.50 -7.68 -0.04
N ARG A 66 7.88 -6.52 0.50
CA ARG A 66 8.62 -6.37 1.76
C ARG A 66 7.73 -6.41 3.01
N SER A 67 6.41 -6.46 2.86
CA SER A 67 5.45 -6.51 3.98
C SER A 67 4.30 -7.47 3.68
N PRO A 68 4.56 -8.80 3.69
CA PRO A 68 3.57 -9.80 3.34
C PRO A 68 2.48 -9.99 4.41
N ASP A 69 2.74 -9.65 5.67
CA ASP A 69 1.81 -9.84 6.79
C ASP A 69 0.45 -9.15 6.59
N PRO A 70 0.36 -7.82 6.33
CA PRO A 70 -0.93 -7.16 6.15
C PRO A 70 -1.70 -7.64 4.91
N VAL A 71 -0.99 -8.07 3.87
CA VAL A 71 -1.61 -8.67 2.67
C VAL A 71 -2.22 -10.04 3.01
N LYS A 72 -1.48 -10.85 3.77
CA LYS A 72 -1.93 -12.18 4.20
C LYS A 72 -3.14 -12.08 5.12
N ASP A 73 -3.12 -11.17 6.08
CA ASP A 73 -4.23 -10.94 7.00
C ASP A 73 -5.48 -10.49 6.24
N PHE A 74 -5.33 -9.58 5.28
CA PHE A 74 -6.42 -9.15 4.41
C PHE A 74 -7.03 -10.31 3.62
N HIS A 75 -6.22 -11.14 2.95
CA HIS A 75 -6.74 -12.28 2.18
C HIS A 75 -7.29 -13.41 3.06
N SER A 76 -6.85 -13.50 4.31
CA SER A 76 -7.46 -14.42 5.28
C SER A 76 -8.88 -13.99 5.67
N LEU A 77 -9.16 -12.69 5.72
CA LEU A 77 -10.48 -12.14 6.03
C LEU A 77 -11.36 -12.05 4.78
N TYR A 78 -10.76 -11.81 3.62
CA TYR A 78 -11.44 -11.61 2.35
C TYR A 78 -10.91 -12.55 1.26
N PRO A 79 -11.16 -13.86 1.35
CA PRO A 79 -10.64 -14.84 0.39
C PRO A 79 -11.19 -14.66 -1.04
N ASP A 80 -12.35 -14.02 -1.19
CA ASP A 80 -12.96 -13.72 -2.50
C ASP A 80 -12.31 -12.52 -3.21
N LYS A 81 -11.50 -11.74 -2.48
CA LYS A 81 -10.83 -10.56 -3.03
C LYS A 81 -9.62 -10.98 -3.86
N PRO A 82 -9.27 -10.20 -4.90
CA PRO A 82 -8.16 -10.55 -5.75
C PRO A 82 -6.83 -10.50 -4.99
N GLY A 83 -6.20 -11.66 -4.79
CA GLY A 83 -4.87 -11.81 -4.21
C GLY A 83 -3.76 -12.15 -5.20
N PRO A 84 -2.51 -12.30 -4.71
CA PRO A 84 -1.35 -12.57 -5.56
C PRO A 84 -1.43 -13.96 -6.22
N ASN A 85 -2.30 -14.84 -5.70
CA ASN A 85 -2.52 -16.17 -6.22
C ASN A 85 -3.76 -16.27 -7.14
N THR A 86 -4.38 -15.15 -7.53
CA THR A 86 -5.51 -15.21 -8.48
C THR A 86 -4.96 -15.58 -9.85
N SER A 87 -5.11 -16.85 -10.21
CA SER A 87 -4.67 -17.35 -11.51
C SER A 87 -5.47 -16.67 -12.61
N ARG A 88 -4.75 -16.11 -13.60
CA ARG A 88 -5.28 -15.55 -14.83
C ARG A 88 -5.91 -16.68 -15.65
N VAL A 89 -7.23 -16.85 -15.56
CA VAL A 89 -8.00 -17.68 -16.49
C VAL A 89 -8.20 -16.95 -17.82
#